data_AF-A0A7W0GAB4-F1
#
_entry.id   AF-A0A7W0GAB4-F1
#
_cell.length_a   1.000
_cell.length_b   1.000
_cell.length_c   1.000
_cell.angle_alpha   90.00
_cell.angle_beta   90.00
_cell.angle_gamma   90.00
#
_symmetry.space_group_name_H-M   'P 1'
#
loop_
_entity.id
_entity.type
_entity.pdbx_description
1 polymer ?
#
loop_
_entity_poly.entity_id
_entity_poly.type
_entity_poly.pdbx_seq_one_letter_code
_entity_poly.pdbx_strand_id
1 'polypeptide(L)' 'MPETDRLLGLIDAGIALSSELSLDDLLRKLAETAAALTGARYAALGVIDPSGTGLERFVN' A
#
# COMPACT_ATOMS: atom_id res chain seq x y z
N MET A 1 34.93 -9.03 -3.05
CA MET A 1 34.90 -8.68 -1.62
C MET A 1 33.50 -9.02 -1.12
N PRO A 2 33.30 -10.16 -0.42
CA PRO A 2 31.96 -10.70 -0.07
C PRO A 2 31.19 -9.88 0.98
N GLU A 3 31.75 -8.75 1.41
CA GLU A 3 31.18 -7.86 2.42
C GLU A 3 30.25 -6.82 1.78
N THR A 4 30.61 -6.33 0.59
CA THR A 4 29.77 -5.43 -0.21
C THR A 4 28.48 -6.13 -0.65
N ASP A 5 28.58 -7.38 -1.09
CA ASP A 5 27.40 -8.16 -1.52
C ASP A 5 26.44 -8.45 -0.35
N ARG A 6 26.98 -8.66 0.87
CA ARG A 6 26.17 -8.81 2.09
C ARG A 6 25.52 -7.51 2.53
N LEU A 7 26.22 -6.39 2.42
CA LEU A 7 25.69 -5.07 2.71
C LEU A 7 24.57 -4.69 1.73
N LEU A 8 24.77 -4.95 0.44
CA LEU A 8 23.76 -4.75 -0.60
C LEU A 8 22.53 -5.63 -0.35
N GLY A 9 22.73 -6.91 0.00
CA GLY A 9 21.62 -7.80 0.37
C GLY A 9 20.84 -7.35 1.61
N LEU A 10 21.50 -6.72 2.59
CA LEU A 10 20.83 -6.14 3.76
C LEU A 10 20.05 -4.86 3.41
N ILE A 11 20.57 -4.04 2.50
CA ILE A 11 19.90 -2.85 1.97
C ILE A 11 18.66 -3.27 1.18
N ASP A 12 18.77 -4.28 0.31
CA ASP A 12 17.63 -4.81 -0.46
C ASP A 12 16.55 -5.43 0.44
N ALA A 13 16.95 -6.16 1.48
CA ALA A 13 16.01 -6.65 2.49
C ALA A 13 15.34 -5.51 3.26
N GLY A 14 16.08 -4.46 3.61
CA GLY A 14 15.53 -3.25 4.24
C GLY A 14 14.56 -2.49 3.34
N ILE A 15 14.87 -2.40 2.04
CA ILE A 15 14.01 -1.79 1.02
C ILE A 15 12.76 -2.64 0.81
N ALA A 16 12.87 -3.97 0.74
CA ALA A 16 11.74 -4.89 0.63
C ALA A 16 10.82 -4.82 1.86
N LEU A 17 11.40 -4.77 3.07
CA LEU A 17 10.65 -4.56 4.31
C LEU A 17 9.98 -3.17 4.37
N SER A 18 10.57 -2.15 3.75
CA SER A 18 9.96 -0.80 3.64
C SER A 18 8.99 -0.64 2.46
N SER A 19 9.06 -1.54 1.47
CA SER A 19 8.23 -1.59 0.27
C SER A 19 7.06 -2.57 0.38
N GLU A 20 6.94 -3.29 1.50
CA GLU A 20 5.65 -3.77 2.00
C GLU A 20 4.79 -2.53 2.33
N LEU A 21 4.23 -1.89 1.29
CA LEU A 21 2.95 -1.25 1.48
C LEU A 21 2.01 -2.39 1.84
N SER A 22 1.63 -2.47 3.12
CA SER A 22 0.46 -3.25 3.47
C SER A 22 -0.64 -2.89 2.47
N LEU A 23 -1.45 -3.86 2.06
CA LEU A 23 -2.55 -3.59 1.14
C LEU A 23 -3.39 -2.39 1.63
N ASP A 24 -3.50 -2.20 2.95
CA ASP A 24 -4.12 -1.01 3.55
C ASP A 24 -3.44 0.30 3.14
N ASP A 25 -2.12 0.38 3.22
CA ASP A 25 -1.39 1.61 2.90
C ASP A 25 -1.43 1.92 1.40
N LEU A 26 -1.41 0.90 0.54
CA LEU A 26 -1.56 1.09 -0.90
C LEU A 26 -2.96 1.62 -1.24
N LEU A 27 -4.00 1.00 -0.68
CA LEU A 27 -5.38 1.40 -0.90
C LEU A 27 -5.65 2.80 -0.34
N ARG A 28 -5.08 3.16 0.83
CA ARG A 28 -5.19 4.51 1.40
C ARG A 28 -4.57 5.55 0.48
N LYS A 29 -3.33 5.31 0.02
CA LYS A 29 -2.63 6.23 -0.88
C LYS A 29 -3.38 6.42 -2.21
N LEU A 30 -4.04 5.37 -2.70
CA LEU A 30 -4.88 5.45 -3.89
C LEU A 30 -6.11 6.36 -3.65
N ALA A 31 -6.81 6.20 -2.53
CA ALA A 31 -7.95 7.04 -2.17
C ALA A 31 -7.55 8.51 -2.01
N GLU A 32 -6.44 8.78 -1.33
CA GLU A 32 -5.88 10.13 -1.16
C GLU A 32 -5.51 10.78 -2.51
N THR A 33 -4.87 10.01 -3.40
CA THR A 33 -4.49 10.48 -4.73
C THR A 33 -5.73 10.81 -5.56
N ALA A 34 -6.76 9.97 -5.52
CA ALA A 34 -8.03 10.22 -6.21
C ALA A 34 -8.74 11.46 -5.66
N ALA A 35 -8.74 11.68 -4.33
CA ALA A 35 -9.28 12.88 -3.72
C ALA A 35 -8.58 14.15 -4.23
N ALA A 36 -7.25 14.13 -4.25
CA ALA A 36 -6.45 15.25 -4.72
C ALA A 36 -6.70 15.56 -6.20
N LEU A 37 -6.80 14.54 -7.06
CA LEU A 37 -7.05 14.70 -8.50
C LEU A 37 -8.46 15.22 -8.81
N THR A 38 -9.44 14.85 -7.99
CA THR A 38 -10.84 15.24 -8.17
C THR A 38 -11.22 16.54 -7.44
N GLY A 39 -10.35 17.03 -6.56
CA GLY A 39 -10.65 18.14 -5.64
C GLY A 39 -11.69 17.75 -4.58
N ALA A 40 -11.92 16.47 -4.36
CA ALA A 40 -12.87 16.00 -3.37
C ALA A 40 -12.36 16.27 -1.95
N ARG A 41 -13.25 16.75 -1.08
CA ARG A 41 -12.94 16.99 0.34
C ARG A 41 -12.63 15.70 1.10
N TYR A 42 -13.19 14.57 0.63
CA TYR A 42 -13.06 13.25 1.23
C TYR A 42 -13.08 12.19 0.13
N ALA A 43 -12.30 11.12 0.30
CA ALA A 43 -12.40 9.91 -0.51
C ALA A 43 -12.28 8.68 0.38
N ALA A 44 -12.92 7.60 -0.01
CA ALA A 44 -12.82 6.31 0.64
C ALA A 44 -12.90 5.20 -0.41
N LEU A 45 -12.29 4.06 -0.10
CA LEU A 45 -12.28 2.89 -0.97
C LEU A 45 -12.74 1.66 -0.20
N GLY A 46 -13.76 0.99 -0.74
CA GLY A 46 -14.30 -0.26 -0.22
C GLY A 46 -13.90 -1.44 -1.10
N VAL A 47 -13.41 -2.52 -0.49
CA VAL A 47 -13.13 -3.80 -1.16
C VAL A 47 -14.23 -4.77 -0.77
N ILE A 48 -14.92 -5.30 -1.77
CA ILE A 48 -15.99 -6.29 -1.58
C ILE A 48 -15.35 -7.67 -1.35
N ASP A 49 -15.92 -8.45 -0.45
CA ASP A 49 -15.46 -9.81 -0.19
C ASP A 49 -15.64 -10.74 -1.42
N PRO A 50 -14.98 -11.90 -1.45
CA PRO A 50 -15.08 -12.82 -2.60
C PRO A 50 -16.49 -13.39 -2.84
N SER A 51 -17.38 -13.34 -1.84
CA SER A 51 -18.77 -13.78 -1.97
C SER A 51 -19.67 -12.70 -2.59
N GLY A 52 -19.20 -11.45 -2.67
CA GLY A 52 -19.96 -10.32 -3.18
C GLY A 52 -21.03 -9.80 -2.22
N THR A 53 -21.09 -10.30 -0.98
CA THR A 53 -22.21 -10.02 -0.05
C THR A 53 -21.86 -9.02 1.04
N GLY A 54 -20.58 -8.79 1.29
CA GLY A 54 -20.08 -7.90 2.32
C GLY A 54 -18.83 -7.14 1.93
N LEU A 55 -18.37 -6.31 2.86
CA LEU A 55 -17.18 -5.49 2.71
C LEU A 55 -16.01 -6.19 3.41
N GLU A 56 -15.00 -6.58 2.66
CA GLU A 56 -13.77 -7.17 3.19
C GLU A 56 -12.85 -6.11 3.79
N ARG A 57 -12.83 -4.91 3.20
CA ARG A 57 -11.96 -3.82 3.66
C ARG A 57 -12.54 -2.45 3.34
N PHE A 58 -12.24 -1.49 4.20
CA PHE A 58 -12.59 -0.09 4.01
C PHE A 58 -11.41 0.80 4.39
N VAL A 59 -11.05 1.72 3.50
CA VAL A 59 -10.05 2.77 3.77
C VAL A 59 -10.66 4.14 3.50
N ASN A 60 -10.29 5.16 4.28
CA ASN A 60 -10.78 6.53 4.19
C ASN A 60 -9.66 7.56 4.45
#